data_AF-A0A815KB25-F1
#
_entry.id   AF-A0A815KB25-F1
#
_cell.length_a   1.000
_cell.length_b   1.000
_cell.length_c   1.000
_cell.angle_alpha   90.00
_cell.angle_beta   90.00
_cell.angle_gamma   90.00
#
_symmetry.space_group_name_H-M   'P 1'
#
loop_
_entity.id
_entity.type
_entity.pdbx_description
1 polymer ?
#
loop_
_entity_poly.entity_id
_entity_poly.type
_entity_poly.pdbx_seq_one_letter_code
_entity_poly.pdbx_strand_id
1 'polypeptide(L)'
;MKSQLNLLDACLEAKVKRFAPSEWSGKNEANSAIQLCRELKVPVRNKIKTSDIEFTVFMPGLFMDYFASPQRASSSLPPDIVGIDFNKCKANIVGTGDEPLCTTRADDVGKFVAAALDLDKWDEKMGIVGSRTTWNQLIKLGEQIRGKKFDVKRTTIDETLKQCNLISTNRMMKFVQEVFIAIAQGEIDFEPILNEKFPNIQPMTIDEFLIKWWGNKEGQEKKKITMDYPAPTSSLYQVGTILTTWQKVMEIKNFIGHAIEMIVDFPLYILDKLGISFNFLQINPALCSVCVCGALVGMTASVGVGLGVGLGVGLNCAKSATVDILTTTTEAISIAGSNITNTTASI
;
A
#
# COMPACT_ATOMS: atom_id res chain seq x y z
N MET A 1 -1.18 -23.70 -29.41
CA MET A 1 -2.52 -24.04 -28.88
C MET A 1 -2.58 -25.47 -28.32
N LYS A 2 -2.14 -26.49 -29.08
CA LYS A 2 -2.22 -27.92 -28.66
C LYS A 2 -1.46 -28.25 -27.37
N SER A 3 -0.35 -27.56 -27.07
CA SER A 3 0.50 -27.87 -25.91
C SER A 3 -0.21 -27.76 -24.55
N GLN A 4 -0.86 -26.64 -24.24
CA GLN A 4 -1.54 -26.47 -22.95
C GLN A 4 -2.79 -27.35 -22.81
N LEU A 5 -3.53 -27.56 -23.90
CA LEU A 5 -4.69 -28.46 -23.88
C LEU A 5 -4.28 -29.91 -23.63
N ASN A 6 -3.19 -30.37 -24.25
CA ASN A 6 -2.63 -31.69 -24.00
C ASN A 6 -2.10 -31.82 -22.57
N LEU A 7 -1.44 -30.78 -22.05
CA LEU A 7 -0.95 -30.79 -20.67
C LEU A 7 -2.13 -30.89 -19.69
N LEU A 8 -3.21 -30.14 -19.94
CA LEU A 8 -4.41 -30.23 -19.14
C LEU A 8 -5.04 -31.62 -19.18
N ASP A 9 -5.14 -32.25 -20.36
CA ASP A 9 -5.62 -33.65 -20.46
C ASP A 9 -4.79 -34.59 -19.60
N ALA A 10 -3.46 -34.50 -19.70
CA ALA A 10 -2.55 -35.31 -18.91
C ALA A 10 -2.71 -35.05 -17.40
N CYS A 11 -2.91 -33.79 -17.00
CA CYS A 11 -3.17 -33.43 -15.60
C CYS A 11 -4.49 -34.03 -15.08
N LEU A 12 -5.55 -34.00 -15.88
CA LEU A 12 -6.85 -34.58 -15.53
C LEU A 12 -6.76 -36.11 -15.39
N GLU A 13 -6.10 -36.78 -16.35
CA GLU A 13 -5.88 -38.23 -16.31
C GLU A 13 -5.04 -38.64 -15.09
N ALA A 14 -3.98 -37.88 -14.79
CA ALA A 14 -3.12 -38.11 -13.63
C ALA A 14 -3.72 -37.62 -12.30
N LYS A 15 -4.93 -37.05 -12.30
CA LYS A 15 -5.62 -36.51 -11.13
C LYS A 15 -4.77 -35.48 -10.36
N VAL A 16 -4.07 -34.63 -11.10
CA VAL A 16 -3.33 -33.51 -10.52
C VAL A 16 -4.30 -32.60 -9.77
N LYS A 17 -3.92 -32.17 -8.56
CA LYS A 17 -4.79 -31.36 -7.69
C LYS A 17 -5.14 -30.00 -8.31
N ARG A 18 -4.13 -29.35 -8.93
CA ARG A 18 -4.20 -27.95 -9.36
C ARG A 18 -3.58 -27.71 -10.73
N PHE A 19 -4.12 -26.77 -11.49
CA PHE A 19 -3.56 -26.33 -12.76
C PHE A 19 -3.53 -24.80 -12.86
N ALA A 20 -2.40 -24.25 -13.30
CA ALA A 20 -2.25 -22.82 -13.58
C ALA A 20 -2.06 -22.63 -15.09
N PRO A 21 -3.08 -22.17 -15.84
CA PRO A 21 -2.91 -21.85 -17.26
C PRO A 21 -1.95 -20.67 -17.46
N SER A 22 -1.30 -20.62 -18.62
CA SER A 22 -0.39 -19.53 -18.98
C SER A 22 -1.16 -18.24 -19.28
N GLU A 23 -1.48 -17.47 -18.24
CA GLU A 23 -2.25 -16.23 -18.31
C GLU A 23 -1.39 -14.98 -18.09
N TRP A 24 -0.72 -14.87 -16.93
CA TRP A 24 0.40 -13.96 -16.61
C TRP A 24 0.30 -12.51 -17.13
N SER A 25 -0.88 -11.88 -17.07
CA SER A 25 -1.08 -10.48 -17.47
C SER A 25 -2.19 -9.83 -16.65
N GLY A 26 -3.10 -9.07 -17.27
CA GLY A 26 -4.30 -8.49 -16.65
C GLY A 26 -5.49 -9.44 -16.59
N LYS A 27 -6.69 -8.85 -16.56
CA LYS A 27 -7.96 -9.58 -16.43
C LYS A 27 -8.18 -10.57 -17.59
N ASN A 28 -8.91 -11.65 -17.30
CA ASN A 28 -9.28 -12.66 -18.32
C ASN A 28 -10.11 -12.07 -19.47
N GLU A 29 -10.94 -11.09 -19.14
CA GLU A 29 -11.82 -10.37 -20.06
C GLU A 29 -10.98 -9.59 -21.09
N ALA A 30 -9.92 -8.90 -20.63
CA ALA A 30 -8.92 -8.23 -21.47
C ALA A 30 -8.29 -9.16 -22.51
N ASN A 31 -7.87 -10.36 -22.06
CA ASN A 31 -7.27 -11.38 -22.93
C ASN A 31 -8.24 -11.86 -24.01
N SER A 32 -9.55 -11.71 -23.82
CA SER A 32 -10.55 -12.10 -24.82
C SER A 32 -10.77 -11.02 -25.87
N ALA A 33 -10.49 -9.75 -25.57
CA ALA A 33 -10.51 -8.66 -26.54
C ALA A 33 -9.33 -8.73 -27.52
N ILE A 34 -8.18 -9.21 -27.08
CA ILE A 34 -6.97 -9.42 -27.89
C ILE A 34 -7.10 -10.69 -28.74
N GLN A 35 -7.00 -10.58 -30.07
CA GLN A 35 -7.26 -11.69 -30.99
C GLN A 35 -6.36 -12.90 -30.71
N LEU A 36 -5.05 -12.68 -30.58
CA LEU A 36 -4.11 -13.79 -30.36
C LEU A 36 -4.34 -14.50 -29.02
N CYS A 37 -4.65 -13.74 -27.97
CA CYS A 37 -5.00 -14.32 -26.67
C CYS A 37 -6.34 -15.06 -26.72
N ARG A 38 -7.33 -14.55 -27.45
CA ARG A 38 -8.60 -15.25 -27.68
C ARG A 38 -8.36 -16.61 -28.33
N GLU A 39 -7.59 -16.66 -29.41
CA GLU A 39 -7.25 -17.90 -30.12
C GLU A 39 -6.52 -18.89 -29.22
N LEU A 40 -5.55 -18.42 -28.43
CA LEU A 40 -4.65 -19.32 -27.69
C LEU A 40 -5.12 -19.71 -26.29
N LYS A 41 -5.85 -18.82 -25.59
CA LYS A 41 -6.15 -18.97 -24.16
C LYS A 41 -7.61 -19.33 -23.87
N VAL A 42 -8.57 -18.82 -24.64
CA VAL A 42 -10.01 -19.12 -24.43
C VAL A 42 -10.30 -20.62 -24.46
N PRO A 43 -9.77 -21.43 -25.42
CA PRO A 43 -10.03 -22.86 -25.42
C PRO A 43 -9.56 -23.57 -24.14
N VAL A 44 -8.41 -23.16 -23.60
CA VAL A 44 -7.86 -23.71 -22.35
C VAL A 44 -8.76 -23.33 -21.17
N ARG A 45 -9.18 -22.05 -21.07
CA ARG A 45 -10.10 -21.59 -20.03
C ARG A 45 -11.43 -22.33 -20.06
N ASN A 46 -12.02 -22.49 -21.24
CA ASN A 46 -13.30 -23.18 -21.38
C ASN A 46 -13.20 -24.63 -20.89
N LYS A 47 -12.13 -25.33 -21.28
CA LYS A 47 -11.92 -26.73 -20.89
C LYS A 47 -11.67 -26.90 -19.40
N ILE A 48 -10.85 -26.03 -18.80
CA ILE A 48 -10.59 -26.03 -17.35
C ILE A 48 -11.89 -25.81 -16.57
N LYS A 49 -12.72 -24.84 -16.99
CA LYS A 49 -13.99 -24.53 -16.31
C LYS A 49 -15.01 -25.66 -16.35
N THR A 50 -14.92 -26.55 -17.33
CA THR A 50 -15.79 -27.74 -17.44
C THR A 50 -15.19 -28.97 -16.77
N SER A 51 -14.04 -28.83 -16.10
CA SER A 51 -13.36 -29.93 -15.41
C SER A 51 -13.34 -29.68 -13.90
N ASP A 52 -13.16 -30.76 -13.12
CA ASP A 52 -13.16 -30.69 -11.65
C ASP A 52 -11.78 -30.34 -11.05
N ILE A 53 -10.82 -29.91 -11.87
CA ILE A 53 -9.48 -29.51 -11.39
C ILE A 53 -9.53 -28.11 -10.79
N GLU A 54 -8.93 -27.96 -9.62
CA GLU A 54 -8.74 -26.64 -9.03
C GLU A 54 -7.78 -25.82 -9.89
N PHE A 55 -8.09 -24.55 -10.15
CA PHE A 55 -7.26 -23.71 -11.01
C PHE A 55 -7.23 -22.27 -10.53
N THR A 56 -6.21 -21.54 -10.98
CA THR A 56 -6.16 -20.09 -10.80
C THR A 56 -5.53 -19.39 -11.99
N VAL A 57 -6.02 -18.20 -12.29
CA VAL A 57 -5.41 -17.25 -13.19
C VAL A 57 -4.58 -16.28 -12.37
N PHE A 58 -3.26 -16.43 -12.43
CA PHE A 58 -2.33 -15.45 -11.88
C PHE A 58 -2.30 -14.19 -12.75
N MET A 59 -2.58 -13.04 -12.13
CA MET A 59 -2.62 -11.73 -12.77
C MET A 59 -1.55 -10.82 -12.16
N PRO A 60 -0.30 -10.83 -12.67
CA PRO A 60 0.78 -9.97 -12.19
C PRO A 60 0.80 -8.57 -12.83
N GLY A 61 -0.02 -8.34 -13.85
CA GLY A 61 -0.02 -7.10 -14.63
C GLY A 61 1.18 -7.03 -15.57
N LEU A 62 1.71 -5.83 -15.80
CA LEU A 62 2.88 -5.64 -16.64
C LEU A 62 4.18 -5.91 -15.85
N PHE A 63 5.08 -6.70 -16.42
CA PHE A 63 6.37 -6.96 -15.77
C PHE A 63 7.24 -5.70 -15.76
N MET A 64 7.65 -5.27 -14.57
CA MET A 64 8.54 -4.11 -14.38
C MET A 64 9.89 -4.31 -15.07
N ASP A 65 10.32 -5.57 -15.22
CA ASP A 65 11.59 -5.99 -15.81
C ASP A 65 11.83 -5.41 -17.21
N TYR A 66 10.77 -5.19 -17.99
CA TYR A 66 10.87 -4.58 -19.32
C TYR A 66 11.34 -3.11 -19.26
N PHE A 67 11.10 -2.41 -18.15
CA PHE A 67 11.55 -1.02 -17.98
C PHE A 67 13.06 -0.90 -17.73
N ALA A 68 13.77 -2.00 -17.51
CA ALA A 68 15.24 -2.02 -17.44
C ALA A 68 15.90 -2.20 -18.82
N SER A 69 15.14 -2.38 -19.90
CA SER A 69 15.72 -2.61 -21.23
C SER A 69 16.64 -1.46 -21.68
N PRO A 70 17.80 -1.76 -22.31
CA PRO A 70 18.22 -3.07 -22.83
C PRO A 70 18.91 -3.97 -21.79
N GLN A 71 19.03 -3.54 -20.53
CA GLN A 71 19.57 -4.41 -19.48
C GLN A 71 18.56 -5.53 -19.16
N ARG A 72 19.08 -6.69 -18.76
CA ARG A 72 18.25 -7.83 -18.36
C ARG A 72 18.06 -7.83 -16.84
N ALA A 73 16.89 -7.39 -16.38
CA ALA A 73 16.56 -7.34 -14.95
C ALA A 73 16.29 -8.72 -14.33
N SER A 74 15.74 -9.66 -15.09
CA SER A 74 15.47 -11.04 -14.65
C SER A 74 15.95 -12.06 -15.68
N SER A 75 16.43 -13.21 -15.21
CA SER A 75 16.76 -14.35 -16.08
C SER A 75 15.53 -14.95 -16.76
N SER A 76 14.33 -14.73 -16.20
CA SER A 76 13.09 -15.33 -16.67
C SER A 76 12.46 -14.59 -17.84
N LEU A 77 12.86 -13.34 -18.11
CA LEU A 77 12.31 -12.51 -19.19
C LEU A 77 13.42 -12.00 -20.11
N PRO A 78 13.24 -12.05 -21.44
CA PRO A 78 14.13 -11.36 -22.36
C PRO A 78 13.94 -9.83 -22.25
N PRO A 79 14.98 -9.02 -22.48
CA PRO A 79 14.82 -7.57 -22.61
C PRO A 79 13.89 -7.24 -23.78
N ASP A 80 12.90 -6.39 -23.54
CA ASP A 80 12.01 -5.83 -24.56
C ASP A 80 11.52 -4.44 -24.12
N ILE A 81 11.08 -3.60 -25.07
CA ILE A 81 10.59 -2.25 -24.81
C ILE A 81 9.06 -2.28 -24.84
N VAL A 82 8.45 -2.15 -23.66
CA VAL A 82 6.99 -2.04 -23.54
C VAL A 82 6.62 -0.62 -23.13
N GLY A 83 6.23 0.17 -24.13
CA GLY A 83 5.63 1.50 -23.96
C GLY A 83 6.65 2.59 -23.69
N ILE A 84 7.61 2.35 -22.78
CA ILE A 84 8.64 3.32 -22.40
C ILE A 84 10.03 2.70 -22.57
N ASP A 85 10.89 3.39 -23.32
CA ASP A 85 12.32 3.15 -23.40
C ASP A 85 13.03 4.16 -22.49
N PHE A 86 13.35 3.76 -21.25
CA PHE A 86 14.04 4.61 -20.27
C PHE A 86 15.49 4.90 -20.66
N ASN A 87 16.13 4.02 -21.44
CA ASN A 87 17.49 4.22 -21.96
C ASN A 87 17.53 5.41 -22.93
N LYS A 88 16.61 5.42 -23.90
CA LYS A 88 16.49 6.49 -24.91
C LYS A 88 15.62 7.65 -24.45
N CYS A 89 14.96 7.52 -23.29
CA CYS A 89 13.99 8.48 -22.77
C CYS A 89 12.89 8.77 -23.80
N LYS A 90 12.27 7.71 -24.30
CA LYS A 90 11.17 7.76 -25.27
C LYS A 90 9.97 7.01 -24.72
N ALA A 91 8.78 7.48 -25.04
CA ALA A 91 7.55 6.76 -24.75
C ALA A 91 6.65 6.72 -25.98
N ASN A 92 6.06 5.57 -26.26
CA ASN A 92 5.02 5.38 -27.26
C ASN A 92 3.84 4.71 -26.55
N ILE A 93 2.75 5.44 -26.36
CA ILE A 93 1.59 4.96 -25.60
C ILE A 93 0.30 5.23 -26.37
N VAL A 94 -0.73 4.45 -26.05
CA VAL A 94 -2.07 4.59 -26.61
C VAL A 94 -2.97 5.22 -25.55
N GLY A 95 -3.86 6.13 -25.97
CA GLY A 95 -4.84 6.78 -25.08
C GLY A 95 -4.25 7.91 -24.23
N THR A 96 -4.91 8.17 -23.10
CA THR A 96 -4.56 9.29 -22.20
C THR A 96 -3.31 8.99 -21.38
N GLY A 97 -3.07 7.71 -21.07
CA GLY A 97 -1.98 7.28 -20.22
C GLY A 97 -2.23 7.56 -18.73
N ASP A 98 -3.46 7.94 -18.37
CA ASP A 98 -3.91 8.14 -16.98
C ASP A 98 -4.63 6.91 -16.43
N GLU A 99 -4.91 5.91 -17.27
CA GLU A 99 -5.54 4.67 -16.84
C GLU A 99 -4.62 3.90 -15.88
N PRO A 100 -5.13 3.44 -14.72
CA PRO A 100 -4.34 2.66 -13.78
C PRO A 100 -3.80 1.35 -14.38
N LEU A 101 -2.56 1.05 -14.04
CA LEU A 101 -1.75 -0.05 -14.54
C LEU A 101 -1.07 -0.72 -13.35
N CYS A 102 -1.39 -1.98 -13.10
CA CYS A 102 -0.65 -2.82 -12.16
C CYS A 102 0.64 -3.32 -12.81
N THR A 103 1.74 -3.20 -12.08
CA THR A 103 3.07 -3.64 -12.48
C THR A 103 3.70 -4.48 -11.38
N THR A 104 4.45 -5.52 -11.75
CA THR A 104 5.11 -6.41 -10.78
C THR A 104 6.44 -6.93 -11.33
N ARG A 105 7.47 -7.01 -10.50
CA ARG A 105 8.75 -7.65 -10.88
C ARG A 105 8.59 -9.17 -10.97
N ALA A 106 9.15 -9.80 -11.99
CA ALA A 106 9.05 -11.24 -12.24
C ALA A 106 9.49 -12.10 -11.05
N ASP A 107 10.59 -11.72 -10.38
CA ASP A 107 11.09 -12.44 -9.21
C ASP A 107 10.09 -12.40 -8.03
N ASP A 108 9.35 -11.30 -7.87
CA ASP A 108 8.34 -11.20 -6.81
C ASP A 108 7.08 -11.99 -7.17
N VAL A 109 6.70 -12.04 -8.46
CA VAL A 109 5.66 -12.98 -8.94
C VAL A 109 6.03 -14.41 -8.58
N GLY A 110 7.29 -14.81 -8.77
CA GLY A 110 7.79 -16.14 -8.38
C GLY A 110 7.60 -16.44 -6.89
N LYS A 111 7.85 -15.47 -6.00
CA LYS A 111 7.63 -15.62 -4.56
C LYS A 111 6.16 -15.81 -4.21
N PHE A 112 5.28 -15.00 -4.78
CA PHE A 112 3.84 -15.11 -4.55
C PHE A 112 3.27 -16.43 -5.10
N VAL A 113 3.71 -16.86 -6.29
CA VAL A 113 3.31 -18.16 -6.86
C VAL A 113 3.78 -19.31 -5.99
N ALA A 114 5.03 -19.27 -5.51
CA ALA A 114 5.56 -20.29 -4.60
C ALA A 114 4.73 -20.36 -3.30
N ALA A 115 4.45 -19.22 -2.67
CA ALA A 115 3.63 -19.17 -1.46
C ALA A 115 2.18 -19.62 -1.72
N ALA A 116 1.61 -19.33 -2.89
CA ALA A 116 0.27 -19.74 -3.23
C ALA A 116 0.11 -21.26 -3.31
N LEU A 117 1.18 -22.04 -3.52
CA LEU A 117 1.12 -23.50 -3.53
C LEU A 117 0.69 -24.07 -2.17
N ASP A 118 1.02 -23.38 -1.08
CA ASP A 118 0.71 -23.77 0.30
C ASP A 118 -0.71 -23.39 0.74
N LEU A 119 -1.49 -22.70 -0.11
CA LEU A 119 -2.88 -22.39 0.19
C LEU A 119 -3.74 -23.66 0.19
N ASP A 120 -4.70 -23.73 1.11
CA ASP A 120 -5.69 -24.81 1.17
C ASP A 120 -6.58 -24.85 -0.08
N LYS A 121 -6.95 -23.66 -0.58
CA LYS A 121 -7.80 -23.48 -1.75
C LYS A 121 -7.29 -22.34 -2.64
N TRP A 122 -7.39 -22.53 -3.95
CA TRP A 122 -7.16 -21.49 -4.94
C TRP A 122 -8.44 -20.76 -5.33
N ASP A 123 -8.41 -19.44 -5.23
CA ASP A 123 -9.36 -18.56 -5.91
C ASP A 123 -9.12 -18.64 -7.42
N GLU A 124 -10.18 -18.58 -8.23
CA GLU A 124 -10.07 -18.67 -9.70
C GLU A 124 -9.20 -17.56 -10.31
N LYS A 125 -9.08 -16.42 -9.62
CA LYS A 125 -8.26 -15.28 -10.01
C LYS A 125 -7.39 -14.87 -8.82
N MET A 126 -6.10 -14.69 -9.06
CA MET A 126 -5.12 -14.31 -8.04
C MET A 126 -4.26 -13.17 -8.55
N GLY A 127 -4.65 -11.94 -8.22
CA GLY A 127 -3.88 -10.74 -8.54
C GLY A 127 -2.64 -10.60 -7.68
N ILE A 128 -1.55 -10.16 -8.31
CA ILE A 128 -0.26 -9.85 -7.69
C ILE A 128 0.11 -8.45 -8.15
N VAL A 129 0.32 -7.53 -7.21
CA VAL A 129 0.60 -6.12 -7.54
C VAL A 129 1.86 -5.69 -6.80
N GLY A 130 2.93 -5.38 -7.55
CA GLY A 130 4.11 -4.70 -7.00
C GLY A 130 3.90 -3.20 -6.85
N SER A 131 3.33 -2.56 -7.86
CA SER A 131 2.90 -1.16 -7.81
C SER A 131 1.75 -0.92 -8.77
N ARG A 132 0.80 -0.07 -8.36
CA ARG A 132 -0.24 0.47 -9.23
C ARG A 132 0.19 1.86 -9.66
N THR A 133 0.23 2.15 -10.96
CA THR A 133 0.74 3.42 -11.54
C THR A 133 -0.07 3.80 -12.77
N THR A 134 0.31 4.86 -13.49
CA THR A 134 -0.15 5.14 -14.85
C THR A 134 1.04 5.31 -15.79
N TRP A 135 0.83 5.34 -17.11
CA TRP A 135 1.89 5.68 -18.06
C TRP A 135 2.46 7.07 -17.80
N ASN A 136 1.60 8.03 -17.49
CA ASN A 136 2.00 9.41 -17.22
C ASN A 136 2.84 9.53 -15.95
N GLN A 137 2.52 8.76 -14.91
CA GLN A 137 3.32 8.67 -13.69
C GLN A 137 4.70 8.03 -13.96
N LEU A 138 4.75 6.94 -14.73
CA LEU A 138 6.01 6.30 -15.13
C LEU A 138 6.91 7.23 -15.93
N ILE A 139 6.34 7.97 -16.90
CA ILE A 139 7.07 8.97 -17.69
C ILE A 139 7.62 10.05 -16.76
N LYS A 140 6.77 10.63 -15.90
CA LYS A 140 7.20 11.68 -14.94
C LYS A 140 8.32 11.21 -14.03
N LEU A 141 8.20 9.99 -13.50
CA LEU A 141 9.22 9.35 -12.67
C LEU A 141 10.53 9.13 -13.45
N GLY A 142 10.42 8.64 -14.69
CA GLY A 142 11.56 8.51 -15.60
C GLY A 142 12.26 9.84 -15.87
N GLU A 143 11.52 10.91 -16.15
CA GLU A 143 12.08 12.24 -16.38
C GLU A 143 12.84 12.77 -15.15
N GLN A 144 12.30 12.53 -13.95
CA GLN A 144 12.95 12.89 -12.69
C GLN A 144 14.26 12.12 -12.49
N ILE A 145 14.24 10.79 -12.70
CA ILE A 145 15.41 9.92 -12.51
C ILE A 145 16.49 10.19 -13.56
N ARG A 146 16.09 10.40 -14.83
CA ARG A 146 17.01 10.63 -15.95
C ARG A 146 17.46 12.08 -16.08
N GLY A 147 16.83 13.02 -15.37
CA GLY A 147 17.16 14.44 -15.39
C GLY A 147 16.85 15.14 -16.73
N LYS A 148 15.99 14.57 -17.57
CA LYS A 148 15.59 15.14 -18.86
C LYS A 148 14.19 14.71 -19.28
N LYS A 149 13.55 15.53 -20.13
CA LYS A 149 12.24 15.24 -20.71
C LYS A 149 12.26 14.06 -21.66
N PHE A 150 11.18 13.30 -21.66
CA PHE A 150 11.02 12.15 -22.57
C PHE A 150 10.39 12.61 -23.88
N ASP A 151 10.81 12.02 -25.00
CA ASP A 151 10.14 12.16 -26.29
C ASP A 151 8.90 11.24 -26.30
N VAL A 152 7.73 11.82 -26.05
CA VAL A 152 6.47 11.10 -25.88
C VAL A 152 5.63 11.18 -27.16
N LYS A 153 5.35 10.02 -27.74
CA LYS A 153 4.37 9.85 -28.82
C LYS A 153 3.10 9.20 -28.28
N ARG A 154 1.97 9.75 -28.69
CA ARG A 154 0.64 9.29 -28.30
C ARG A 154 -0.19 9.02 -29.54
N THR A 155 -0.89 7.90 -29.53
CA THR A 155 -1.94 7.60 -30.51
C THR A 155 -3.26 7.40 -29.80
N THR A 156 -4.35 7.71 -30.48
CA THR A 156 -5.70 7.41 -29.95
C THR A 156 -6.00 5.91 -30.07
N ILE A 157 -6.98 5.44 -29.30
CA ILE A 157 -7.48 4.06 -29.43
C ILE A 157 -7.98 3.83 -30.87
N ASP A 158 -8.74 4.78 -31.43
CA ASP A 158 -9.30 4.67 -32.78
C ASP A 158 -8.25 4.59 -33.89
N GLU A 159 -7.20 5.42 -33.82
CA GLU A 159 -6.08 5.35 -34.76
C GLU A 159 -5.36 4.00 -34.66
N THR A 160 -5.15 3.52 -33.43
CA THR A 160 -4.47 2.25 -33.17
C THR A 160 -5.32 1.07 -33.68
N LEU A 161 -6.64 1.09 -33.49
CA LEU A 161 -7.57 0.10 -34.05
C LEU A 161 -7.55 0.08 -35.58
N LYS A 162 -7.52 1.27 -36.22
CA LYS A 162 -7.37 1.37 -37.67
C LYS A 162 -6.05 0.73 -38.13
N GLN A 163 -4.95 0.97 -37.43
CA GLN A 163 -3.66 0.33 -37.73
C GLN A 163 -3.70 -1.19 -37.56
N CYS A 164 -4.35 -1.71 -36.51
CA CYS A 164 -4.52 -3.16 -36.31
C CYS A 164 -5.19 -3.84 -37.52
N ASN A 165 -6.17 -3.16 -38.14
CA ASN A 165 -6.88 -3.68 -39.31
C ASN A 165 -5.98 -3.69 -40.57
N LEU A 166 -5.08 -2.73 -40.70
CA LEU A 166 -4.14 -2.62 -41.82
C LEU A 166 -2.95 -3.58 -41.69
N ILE A 167 -2.47 -3.84 -40.47
CA ILE A 167 -1.28 -4.65 -40.17
C ILE A 167 -1.65 -6.14 -39.98
N SER A 168 -2.81 -6.57 -40.49
CA SER A 168 -3.40 -7.89 -40.24
C SER A 168 -2.49 -9.10 -40.55
N THR A 169 -1.48 -8.93 -41.41
CA THR A 169 -0.50 -9.98 -41.75
C THR A 169 0.61 -10.14 -40.71
N ASN A 170 0.95 -9.10 -39.95
CA ASN A 170 1.92 -9.19 -38.85
C ASN A 170 1.19 -9.39 -37.53
N ARG A 171 0.90 -10.66 -37.23
CA ARG A 171 0.22 -11.11 -36.02
C ARG A 171 0.84 -10.57 -34.73
N MET A 172 2.17 -10.41 -34.69
CA MET A 172 2.86 -9.93 -33.50
C MET A 172 2.67 -8.43 -33.29
N MET A 173 2.84 -7.63 -34.35
CA MET A 173 2.59 -6.19 -34.28
C MET A 173 1.14 -5.88 -33.90
N LYS A 174 0.18 -6.63 -34.49
CA LYS A 174 -1.23 -6.52 -34.11
C LYS A 174 -1.45 -6.84 -32.64
N PHE A 175 -0.89 -7.95 -32.13
CA PHE A 175 -0.99 -8.30 -30.71
C PHE A 175 -0.48 -7.18 -29.81
N VAL A 176 0.69 -6.61 -30.11
CA VAL A 176 1.25 -5.52 -29.31
C VAL A 176 0.30 -4.33 -29.27
N GLN A 177 -0.24 -3.90 -30.42
CA GLN A 177 -1.20 -2.80 -30.49
C GLN A 177 -2.49 -3.08 -29.70
N GLU A 178 -3.04 -4.29 -29.81
CA GLU A 178 -4.22 -4.71 -29.03
C GLU A 178 -3.95 -4.71 -27.51
N VAL A 179 -2.73 -5.09 -27.08
CA VAL A 179 -2.32 -4.98 -25.67
C VAL A 179 -2.29 -3.51 -25.22
N PHE A 180 -1.75 -2.60 -26.01
CA PHE A 180 -1.75 -1.17 -25.66
C PHE A 180 -3.16 -0.58 -25.63
N ILE A 181 -4.06 -1.02 -26.51
CA ILE A 181 -5.47 -0.63 -26.46
C ILE A 181 -6.10 -1.13 -25.15
N ALA A 182 -5.88 -2.39 -24.77
CA ALA A 182 -6.41 -2.92 -23.51
C ALA A 182 -5.89 -2.14 -22.29
N ILE A 183 -4.61 -1.75 -22.27
CA ILE A 183 -4.07 -0.89 -21.21
C ILE A 183 -4.78 0.46 -21.19
N ALA A 184 -4.96 1.09 -22.35
CA ALA A 184 -5.70 2.36 -22.49
C ALA A 184 -7.19 2.26 -22.15
N GLN A 185 -7.74 1.04 -22.02
CA GLN A 185 -9.10 0.76 -21.57
C GLN A 185 -9.18 0.41 -20.07
N GLY A 186 -8.05 0.44 -19.34
CA GLY A 186 -8.01 0.15 -17.90
C GLY A 186 -8.05 -1.34 -17.55
N GLU A 187 -7.71 -2.22 -18.50
CA GLU A 187 -7.86 -3.67 -18.33
C GLU A 187 -6.75 -4.33 -17.47
N ILE A 188 -5.71 -3.57 -17.11
CA ILE A 188 -4.59 -4.03 -16.29
C ILE A 188 -4.66 -3.47 -14.85
N ASP A 189 -5.84 -3.03 -14.40
CA ASP A 189 -6.06 -2.67 -12.99
C ASP A 189 -6.95 -3.72 -12.28
N PHE A 190 -6.44 -4.33 -11.22
CA PHE A 190 -7.11 -5.40 -10.48
C PHE A 190 -6.65 -5.45 -9.02
N GLU A 191 -7.31 -6.28 -8.22
CA GLU A 191 -7.06 -6.39 -6.78
C GLU A 191 -5.81 -7.19 -6.44
N PRO A 192 -5.05 -6.81 -5.40
CA PRO A 192 -3.80 -7.45 -5.01
C PRO A 192 -4.05 -8.67 -4.10
N ILE A 193 -4.86 -9.63 -4.57
CA ILE A 193 -5.39 -10.76 -3.79
C ILE A 193 -4.29 -11.54 -3.06
N LEU A 194 -3.15 -11.81 -3.72
CA LEU A 194 -2.05 -12.53 -3.07
C LEU A 194 -1.23 -11.67 -2.11
N ASN A 195 -1.15 -10.36 -2.35
CA ASN A 195 -0.52 -9.45 -1.40
C ASN A 195 -1.30 -9.44 -0.07
N GLU A 196 -2.63 -9.49 -0.12
CA GLU A 196 -3.49 -9.54 1.08
C GLU A 196 -3.37 -10.86 1.84
N LYS A 197 -3.29 -11.98 1.12
CA LYS A 197 -3.08 -13.31 1.74
C LYS A 197 -1.67 -13.47 2.32
N PHE A 198 -0.67 -12.78 1.73
CA PHE A 198 0.73 -12.90 2.12
C PHE A 198 1.36 -11.53 2.43
N PRO A 199 0.92 -10.84 3.51
CA PRO A 199 1.41 -9.51 3.84
C PRO A 199 2.89 -9.48 4.22
N ASN A 200 3.51 -10.63 4.50
CA ASN A 200 4.95 -10.72 4.77
C ASN A 200 5.81 -10.70 3.49
N ILE A 201 5.22 -10.94 2.32
CA ILE A 201 5.90 -10.85 1.03
C ILE A 201 5.73 -9.42 0.51
N GLN A 202 6.77 -8.62 0.68
CA GLN A 202 6.81 -7.24 0.20
C GLN A 202 7.44 -7.20 -1.19
N PRO A 203 6.66 -6.94 -2.26
CA PRO A 203 7.23 -6.81 -3.61
C PRO A 203 8.02 -5.51 -3.73
N MET A 204 8.99 -5.50 -4.66
CA MET A 204 9.68 -4.27 -5.02
C MET A 204 8.71 -3.28 -5.66
N THR A 205 8.78 -2.01 -5.24
CA THR A 205 8.00 -0.94 -5.84
C THR A 205 8.62 -0.47 -7.16
N ILE A 206 7.82 0.19 -8.01
CA ILE A 206 8.27 0.64 -9.33
C ILE A 206 9.30 1.77 -9.27
N ASP A 207 9.25 2.63 -8.27
CA ASP A 207 10.25 3.67 -8.01
C ASP A 207 11.55 3.08 -7.49
N GLU A 208 11.50 2.15 -6.53
CA GLU A 208 12.70 1.40 -6.11
C GLU A 208 13.33 0.68 -7.30
N PHE A 209 12.50 0.10 -8.18
CA PHE A 209 12.95 -0.50 -9.42
C PHE A 209 13.63 0.56 -10.29
N LEU A 210 12.92 1.57 -10.78
CA LEU A 210 13.51 2.53 -11.72
C LEU A 210 14.75 3.25 -11.16
N ILE A 211 14.81 3.54 -9.87
CA ILE A 211 16.01 4.09 -9.22
C ILE A 211 17.18 3.10 -9.27
N LYS A 212 16.94 1.81 -8.96
CA LYS A 212 17.99 0.79 -9.00
C LYS A 212 18.62 0.64 -10.38
N TRP A 213 17.83 0.71 -11.45
CA TRP A 213 18.33 0.50 -12.82
C TRP A 213 18.77 1.79 -13.53
N TRP A 214 18.16 2.93 -13.23
CA TRP A 214 18.36 4.18 -13.98
C TRP A 214 18.85 5.37 -13.14
N GLY A 215 18.89 5.25 -11.82
CA GLY A 215 19.39 6.27 -10.91
C GLY A 215 20.86 6.57 -11.13
N ASN A 216 21.23 7.86 -11.03
CA ASN A 216 22.63 8.29 -11.09
C ASN A 216 23.39 7.75 -9.88
N LYS A 217 24.55 7.12 -10.12
CA LYS A 217 25.38 6.54 -9.04
C LYS A 217 26.30 7.56 -8.34
N GLU A 218 26.32 8.83 -8.79
CA GLU A 218 27.24 9.84 -8.26
C GLU A 218 26.53 11.15 -7.89
N GLY A 219 26.74 11.58 -6.64
CA GLY A 219 26.79 13.00 -6.24
C GLY A 219 25.49 13.81 -6.10
N GLN A 220 24.32 13.28 -6.45
CA GLN A 220 23.06 14.01 -6.23
C GLN A 220 22.42 13.60 -4.91
N GLU A 221 22.06 14.59 -4.08
CA GLU A 221 21.21 14.38 -2.90
C GLU A 221 20.05 13.45 -3.28
N LYS A 222 19.86 12.37 -2.52
CA LYS A 222 18.71 11.49 -2.62
C LYS A 222 17.46 12.30 -2.33
N LYS A 223 16.93 13.05 -3.30
CA LYS A 223 15.57 13.55 -3.23
C LYS A 223 14.70 12.32 -3.02
N LYS A 224 13.97 12.30 -1.92
CA LYS A 224 13.02 11.22 -1.63
C LYS A 224 11.94 11.29 -2.70
N ILE A 225 12.12 10.53 -3.78
CA ILE A 225 11.12 10.39 -4.84
C ILE A 225 10.10 9.41 -4.28
N THR A 226 8.97 9.94 -3.80
CA THR A 226 7.80 9.15 -3.44
C THR A 226 6.75 9.37 -4.50
N MET A 227 6.26 8.29 -5.10
CA MET A 227 5.17 8.33 -6.07
C MET A 227 3.83 8.28 -5.33
N ASP A 228 2.87 9.10 -5.77
CA ASP A 228 1.48 8.99 -5.30
C ASP A 228 0.76 7.95 -6.16
N TYR A 229 0.46 6.79 -5.59
CA TYR A 229 -0.12 5.67 -6.35
C TYR A 229 -1.64 5.86 -6.47
N PRO A 230 -2.22 5.66 -7.67
CA PRO A 230 -3.66 5.76 -7.85
C PRO A 230 -4.38 4.70 -7.01
N ALA A 231 -5.55 5.08 -6.48
CA ALA A 231 -6.42 4.15 -5.77
C ALA A 231 -6.94 3.06 -6.72
N PRO A 232 -7.26 1.84 -6.22
CA PRO A 232 -7.87 0.80 -7.04
C PRO A 232 -9.21 1.26 -7.62
N THR A 233 -9.51 0.89 -8.87
CA THR A 233 -10.78 1.26 -9.53
C THR A 233 -11.97 0.38 -9.14
N SER A 234 -11.77 -0.73 -8.41
CA SER A 234 -12.89 -1.59 -8.01
C SER A 234 -13.66 -1.03 -6.81
N SER A 235 -14.98 -0.95 -6.93
CA SER A 235 -15.89 -0.51 -5.86
C SER A 235 -15.85 -1.41 -4.62
N LEU A 236 -15.42 -2.66 -4.76
CA LEU A 236 -15.28 -3.62 -3.65
C LEU A 236 -14.11 -3.25 -2.72
N TYR A 237 -13.03 -2.66 -3.25
CA TYR A 237 -11.90 -2.19 -2.44
C TYR A 237 -12.27 -0.98 -1.57
N GLN A 238 -13.03 -0.02 -2.11
CA GLN A 238 -13.48 1.13 -1.33
C GLN A 238 -14.39 0.69 -0.18
N VAL A 239 -15.32 -0.25 -0.43
CA VAL A 239 -16.24 -0.74 0.61
C VAL A 239 -15.50 -1.57 1.68
N GLY A 240 -14.54 -2.43 1.28
CA GLY A 240 -13.71 -3.20 2.22
C GLY A 240 -12.78 -2.33 3.08
N THR A 241 -12.18 -1.29 2.50
CA THR A 241 -11.32 -0.34 3.23
C THR A 241 -12.14 0.52 4.19
N ILE A 242 -13.35 0.94 3.78
CA ILE A 242 -14.30 1.65 4.64
C ILE A 242 -14.73 0.74 5.80
N LEU A 243 -15.15 -0.51 5.54
CA LEU A 243 -15.57 -1.46 6.57
C LEU A 243 -14.47 -1.76 7.60
N THR A 244 -13.25 -2.01 7.16
CA THR A 244 -12.11 -2.27 8.05
C THR A 244 -11.69 -1.04 8.85
N THR A 245 -11.83 0.16 8.27
CA THR A 245 -11.62 1.43 8.99
C THR A 245 -12.71 1.66 10.03
N TRP A 246 -13.98 1.40 9.69
CA TRP A 246 -15.09 1.51 10.64
C TRP A 246 -15.01 0.46 11.76
N GLN A 247 -14.57 -0.77 11.48
CA GLN A 247 -14.32 -1.78 12.50
C GLN A 247 -13.25 -1.32 13.50
N LYS A 248 -12.12 -0.78 13.01
CA LYS A 248 -11.07 -0.20 13.88
C LYS A 248 -11.57 1.00 14.68
N VAL A 249 -12.39 1.87 14.08
CA VAL A 249 -12.99 3.01 14.80
C VAL A 249 -13.97 2.54 15.89
N MET A 250 -14.73 1.47 15.65
CA MET A 250 -15.65 0.89 16.63
C MET A 250 -14.90 0.16 17.75
N GLU A 251 -13.80 -0.54 17.46
CA GLU A 251 -12.92 -1.14 18.47
C GLU A 251 -12.27 -0.07 19.36
N ILE A 252 -11.78 1.03 18.78
CA ILE A 252 -11.24 2.16 19.53
C ILE A 252 -12.32 2.81 20.41
N LYS A 253 -13.54 3.00 19.90
CA LYS A 253 -14.66 3.52 20.70
C LYS A 253 -15.02 2.58 21.86
N ASN A 254 -15.05 1.27 21.63
CA ASN A 254 -15.32 0.29 22.68
C ASN A 254 -14.20 0.25 23.71
N PHE A 255 -12.93 0.35 23.29
CA PHE A 255 -11.78 0.43 24.18
C PHE A 255 -11.81 1.71 25.03
N ILE A 256 -12.12 2.86 24.42
CA ILE A 256 -12.29 4.13 25.14
C ILE A 256 -13.48 4.06 26.10
N GLY A 257 -14.59 3.43 25.71
CA GLY A 257 -15.75 3.22 26.57
C GLY A 257 -15.41 2.43 27.84
N HIS A 258 -14.75 1.27 27.69
CA HIS A 258 -14.31 0.47 28.84
C HIS A 258 -13.26 1.18 29.69
N ALA A 259 -12.37 1.99 29.07
CA ALA A 259 -11.42 2.80 29.82
C ALA A 259 -12.11 3.90 30.64
N ILE A 260 -13.18 4.51 30.13
CA ILE A 260 -13.97 5.52 30.85
C ILE A 260 -14.73 4.89 32.02
N GLU A 261 -15.38 3.74 31.83
CA GLU A 261 -16.05 3.00 32.92
C GLU A 261 -15.04 2.65 34.03
N MET A 262 -13.84 2.20 33.66
CA MET A 262 -12.81 1.84 34.63
C MET A 262 -12.18 3.06 35.34
N ILE A 263 -12.09 4.22 34.68
CA ILE A 263 -11.53 5.46 35.26
C ILE A 263 -12.56 6.21 36.11
N VAL A 264 -13.86 6.08 35.83
CA VAL A 264 -14.92 6.83 36.52
C VAL A 264 -15.62 5.98 37.59
N ASP A 265 -15.98 4.75 37.27
CA ASP A 265 -16.82 3.94 38.17
C ASP A 265 -15.99 3.30 39.29
N PHE A 266 -14.73 2.96 39.02
CA PHE A 266 -13.86 2.36 40.04
C PHE A 266 -13.52 3.33 41.19
N PRO A 267 -13.17 4.62 40.95
CA PRO A 267 -13.01 5.58 42.03
C PRO A 267 -14.31 5.91 42.74
N LEU A 268 -15.46 5.98 42.04
CA LEU A 268 -16.75 6.23 42.67
C LEU A 268 -17.18 5.08 43.59
N TYR A 269 -16.92 3.84 43.19
CA TYR A 269 -17.14 2.66 44.02
C TYR A 269 -16.30 2.67 45.30
N ILE A 270 -15.02 3.07 45.21
CA ILE A 270 -14.15 3.20 46.38
C ILE A 270 -14.61 4.33 47.31
N LEU A 271 -15.01 5.48 46.76
CA LEU A 271 -15.50 6.62 47.55
C LEU A 271 -16.81 6.30 48.30
N ASP A 272 -17.72 5.56 47.66
CA ASP A 272 -18.95 5.07 48.29
C ASP A 272 -18.65 4.09 49.44
N LYS A 273 -17.72 3.15 49.24
CA LYS A 273 -17.28 2.21 50.29
C LYS A 273 -16.57 2.88 51.47
N LEU A 274 -15.97 4.04 51.26
CA LEU A 274 -15.34 4.85 52.30
C LEU A 274 -16.30 5.86 52.97
N GLY A 275 -17.57 5.92 52.54
CA GLY A 275 -18.59 6.80 53.10
C GLY A 275 -18.40 8.28 52.76
N ILE A 276 -17.66 8.59 51.69
CA ILE A 276 -17.35 9.96 51.27
C ILE A 276 -18.32 10.36 50.14
N SER A 277 -19.25 11.28 50.41
CA SER A 277 -20.16 11.80 49.39
C SER A 277 -19.47 12.87 48.54
N PHE A 278 -19.32 12.63 47.24
CA PHE A 278 -18.74 13.59 46.28
C PHE A 278 -19.83 14.11 45.34
N ASN A 279 -19.99 15.44 45.23
CA ASN A 279 -21.05 16.05 44.43
C ASN A 279 -20.44 16.75 43.20
N PHE A 280 -20.67 16.21 42.00
CA PHE A 280 -20.00 16.64 40.75
C PHE A 280 -20.41 18.02 40.24
N LEU A 281 -21.46 18.64 40.80
CA LEU A 281 -22.09 19.86 40.27
C LEU A 281 -21.40 21.19 40.65
N GLN A 282 -20.22 21.17 41.28
CA GLN A 282 -19.46 22.39 41.62
C GLN A 282 -18.08 22.50 40.93
N ILE A 283 -17.81 21.72 39.89
CA ILE A 283 -16.55 21.86 39.14
C ILE A 283 -16.71 22.99 38.10
N ASN A 284 -15.98 24.09 38.31
CA ASN A 284 -15.85 25.13 37.30
C ASN A 284 -15.10 24.54 36.07
N PRO A 285 -15.68 24.56 34.86
CA PRO A 285 -15.10 23.92 33.67
C PRO A 285 -13.74 24.50 33.26
N ALA A 286 -13.30 25.64 33.79
CA ALA A 286 -11.99 26.23 33.54
C ALA A 286 -10.81 25.55 34.29
N LEU A 287 -11.06 24.62 35.21
CA LEU A 287 -10.02 23.93 36.00
C LEU A 287 -9.81 22.45 35.62
N CYS A 288 -10.48 21.95 34.57
CA CYS A 288 -10.59 20.52 34.29
C CYS A 288 -9.42 19.88 33.52
N SER A 289 -8.41 20.61 33.03
CA SER A 289 -7.29 19.99 32.31
C SER A 289 -6.09 19.62 33.20
N VAL A 290 -5.97 20.18 34.40
CA VAL A 290 -4.75 20.01 35.23
C VAL A 290 -4.95 19.05 36.40
N CYS A 291 -6.13 18.99 37.01
CA CYS A 291 -6.36 18.11 38.17
C CYS A 291 -6.72 16.66 37.79
N VAL A 292 -7.39 16.43 36.65
CA VAL A 292 -7.74 15.08 36.18
C VAL A 292 -6.48 14.34 35.68
N CYS A 293 -5.56 15.03 35.01
CA CYS A 293 -4.27 14.47 34.63
C CYS A 293 -3.36 14.24 35.84
N GLY A 294 -3.35 15.14 36.84
CA GLY A 294 -2.59 14.93 38.08
C GLY A 294 -3.06 13.72 38.89
N ALA A 295 -4.37 13.49 38.96
CA ALA A 295 -4.95 12.33 39.63
C ALA A 295 -4.68 11.01 38.85
N LEU A 296 -4.76 11.03 37.51
CA LEU A 296 -4.42 9.86 36.68
C LEU A 296 -2.92 9.52 36.69
N VAL A 297 -2.04 10.52 36.73
CA VAL A 297 -0.58 10.29 36.82
C VAL A 297 -0.22 9.80 38.23
N GLY A 298 -0.92 10.26 39.27
CA GLY A 298 -0.76 9.76 40.64
C GLY A 298 -1.23 8.32 40.84
N MET A 299 -2.33 7.92 40.19
CA MET A 299 -2.85 6.54 40.26
C MET A 299 -2.08 5.54 39.39
N THR A 300 -1.43 5.99 38.32
CA THR A 300 -0.56 5.13 37.49
C THR A 300 0.84 4.91 38.10
N ALA A 301 1.26 5.75 39.05
CA ALA A 301 2.52 5.58 39.79
C ALA A 301 2.46 4.50 40.89
N SER A 302 1.27 4.03 41.29
CA SER A 302 1.07 3.01 42.34
C SER A 302 0.80 1.59 41.83
N VAL A 303 0.75 1.39 40.50
CA VAL A 303 0.70 0.04 39.88
C VAL A 303 1.96 -0.13 39.03
N GLY A 304 3.10 -0.29 39.70
CA GLY A 304 4.36 -0.55 39.05
C GLY A 304 4.45 -1.97 38.49
N VAL A 305 4.42 -2.11 37.17
CA VAL A 305 5.28 -3.05 36.41
C VAL A 305 5.65 -2.36 35.09
N GLY A 306 6.94 -2.21 34.84
CA GLY A 306 7.51 -1.19 33.96
C GLY A 306 7.31 -1.37 32.45
N LEU A 307 7.50 -0.26 31.73
CA LEU A 307 8.45 -0.10 30.63
C LEU A 307 8.46 1.39 30.24
N GLY A 308 9.61 2.03 30.37
CA GLY A 308 9.74 3.48 30.29
C GLY A 308 9.59 4.04 28.89
N VAL A 309 8.53 4.82 28.68
CA VAL A 309 8.49 5.93 27.70
C VAL A 309 7.43 6.93 28.19
N GLY A 310 7.79 7.86 29.09
CA GLY A 310 6.80 8.81 29.63
C GLY A 310 7.34 10.07 30.28
N LEU A 311 8.57 10.06 30.77
CA LEU A 311 9.16 11.22 31.46
C LEU A 311 9.74 12.31 30.54
N GLY A 312 9.69 12.13 29.21
CA GLY A 312 10.27 13.08 28.25
C GLY A 312 9.32 14.16 27.73
N VAL A 313 8.00 13.97 27.82
CA VAL A 313 7.03 14.83 27.11
C VAL A 313 6.35 15.85 28.05
N GLY A 314 6.31 15.60 29.36
CA GLY A 314 5.68 16.50 30.33
C GLY A 314 6.50 17.75 30.69
N LEU A 315 7.83 17.68 30.63
CA LEU A 315 8.71 18.78 31.06
C LEU A 315 8.91 19.89 30.03
N ASN A 316 8.51 19.67 28.76
CA ASN A 316 8.60 20.71 27.72
C ASN A 316 7.33 21.57 27.59
N CYS A 317 6.20 21.17 28.19
CA CYS A 317 4.97 21.99 28.20
C CYS A 317 4.90 22.98 29.37
N ALA A 318 5.77 22.87 30.38
CA ALA A 318 5.77 23.76 31.55
C ALA A 318 6.62 25.04 31.38
N LYS A 319 7.31 25.22 30.24
CA LYS A 319 8.15 26.41 29.97
C LYS A 319 7.45 27.54 29.20
N SER A 320 6.19 27.37 28.82
CA SER A 320 5.46 28.32 27.97
C SER A 320 4.23 28.97 28.61
N ALA A 321 4.07 28.89 29.94
CA ALA A 321 3.03 29.62 30.66
C ALA A 321 3.64 30.71 31.55
N THR A 322 3.90 31.88 30.98
CA THR A 322 4.05 33.13 31.73
C THR A 322 2.69 33.53 32.30
N VAL A 323 2.57 33.53 33.63
CA VAL A 323 1.40 34.06 34.35
C VAL A 323 1.73 35.49 34.77
N ASP A 324 1.01 36.46 34.22
CA ASP A 324 0.98 37.83 34.71
C ASP A 324 0.20 37.87 36.04
N ILE A 325 0.90 38.16 37.13
CA ILE A 325 0.30 38.39 38.45
C ILE A 325 0.13 39.91 38.61
N LEU A 326 -1.11 40.39 38.48
CA LEU A 326 -1.50 41.71 38.97
C LEU A 326 -1.96 41.62 40.42
N THR A 327 -1.24 42.36 41.26
CA THR A 327 -1.40 42.52 42.70
C THR A 327 -2.60 43.37 43.10
N THR A 328 -3.27 43.00 44.20
CA THR A 328 -3.76 43.95 45.23
C THR A 328 -3.91 43.27 46.60
N THR A 329 -3.06 43.74 47.54
CA THR A 329 -3.16 43.86 49.02
C THR A 329 -4.35 43.21 49.76
N THR A 330 -4.22 42.61 50.94
CA THR A 330 -3.66 43.17 52.20
C THR A 330 -3.52 42.08 53.29
N GLU A 331 -2.47 42.17 54.13
CA GLU A 331 -2.29 41.67 55.53
C GLU A 331 -2.44 40.13 55.82
N ALA A 332 -1.57 39.45 56.58
CA ALA A 332 -0.91 39.85 57.83
C ALA A 332 0.32 38.95 58.18
N ILE A 333 1.33 39.58 58.83
CA ILE A 333 2.14 39.07 59.98
C ILE A 333 3.13 37.91 59.71
N SER A 334 4.44 38.22 59.54
CA SER A 334 5.55 38.09 60.53
C SER A 334 6.14 36.65 60.60
N ILE A 335 7.44 36.31 60.68
CA ILE A 335 8.69 36.92 61.15
C ILE A 335 9.85 36.01 60.67
N ALA A 336 11.04 36.60 60.44
CA ALA A 336 12.43 36.08 60.46
C ALA A 336 12.76 34.75 59.74
N GLY A 337 13.68 34.74 58.77
CA GLY A 337 15.14 34.76 58.99
C GLY A 337 15.67 33.31 58.93
N SER A 338 16.75 32.92 58.28
CA SER A 338 17.97 33.61 57.85
C SER A 338 18.74 32.70 56.88
N ASN A 339 19.46 33.34 55.97
CA ASN A 339 20.68 32.94 55.25
C ASN A 339 21.36 31.60 55.61
N ILE A 340 21.92 30.91 54.61
CA ILE A 340 23.39 30.82 54.41
C ILE A 340 23.70 30.18 53.05
N THR A 341 24.77 30.72 52.48
CA THR A 341 25.46 30.59 51.19
C THR A 341 26.13 29.23 50.88
N ASN A 342 26.24 28.96 49.56
CA ASN A 342 27.38 28.44 48.77
C ASN A 342 28.32 27.40 49.41
N THR A 343 28.74 26.40 48.62
CA THR A 343 30.02 26.40 47.87
C THR A 343 30.15 25.14 47.00
N THR A 344 30.72 25.36 45.82
CA THR A 344 31.25 24.48 44.78
C THR A 344 32.25 23.42 45.24
N ALA A 345 32.32 22.28 44.53
CA ALA A 345 33.59 21.73 44.02
C ALA A 345 33.35 20.57 43.03
N SER A 346 33.92 20.73 41.84
CA SER A 346 34.18 19.72 40.82
C SER A 346 35.43 18.91 41.17
N ILE A 347 35.45 17.62 40.78
CA ILE A 347 36.38 16.95 39.85
C ILE A 347 35.62 15.77 39.24
#